data_AF-A0A290PMQ2-F1
#
_entry.id   AF-A0A290PMQ2-F1
#
_cell.length_a   1.000
_cell.length_b   1.000
_cell.length_c   1.000
_cell.angle_alpha   90.00
_cell.angle_beta   90.00
_cell.angle_gamma   90.00
#
_symmetry.space_group_name_H-M   'P 1'
#
loop_
_entity.id
_entity.type
_entity.pdbx_description
1 polymer ?
#
loop_
_entity_poly.entity_id
_entity_poly.type
_entity_poly.pdbx_seq_one_letter_code
_entity_poly.pdbx_strand_id
1 'polypeptide(L)' 'MNFNLPSRKIVYKTGIMMVNRLDEPLYQCRSCYKPFFDDEVIVGNFLAHIECPHCGNALRKITESEPLITK' A
#
# COMPACT_ATOMS: atom_id res chain seq x y z
N MET A 1 9.27 -10.72 -26.44
CA MET A 1 9.36 -9.90 -25.22
C MET A 1 7.94 -9.74 -24.69
N ASN A 2 7.55 -10.46 -23.63
CA ASN A 2 6.24 -10.29 -23.02
C ASN A 2 6.30 -9.05 -22.10
N PHE A 3 5.83 -7.92 -22.60
CA PHE A 3 5.51 -6.78 -21.76
C PHE A 3 4.24 -7.14 -20.98
N ASN A 4 4.38 -7.59 -19.74
CA ASN A 4 3.26 -7.69 -18.81
C ASN A 4 2.81 -6.28 -18.46
N LEU A 5 1.92 -5.69 -19.29
CA LEU A 5 1.32 -4.39 -19.01
C LEU A 5 0.57 -4.44 -17.68
N PRO A 6 0.67 -3.39 -16.84
CA PRO A 6 -0.07 -3.31 -15.58
C PRO A 6 -1.58 -3.52 -15.77
N SER A 7 -2.10 -4.63 -15.26
CA SER A 7 -3.49 -5.07 -15.43
C SER A 7 -4.52 -4.22 -14.67
N ARG A 8 -4.11 -3.56 -13.57
CA ARG A 8 -5.03 -2.82 -12.68
C ARG A 8 -4.40 -1.53 -12.18
N LYS A 9 -5.24 -0.52 -11.93
CA LYS A 9 -4.87 0.73 -11.25
C LYS A 9 -5.56 0.83 -9.89
N ILE A 10 -4.81 1.25 -8.88
CA ILE A 10 -5.28 1.56 -7.54
C ILE A 10 -5.12 3.07 -7.34
N VAL A 11 -6.24 3.77 -7.18
CA VAL A 11 -6.23 5.22 -6.92
C VAL A 11 -6.17 5.44 -5.41
N TYR A 12 -5.31 6.35 -4.96
CA TYR A 12 -5.19 6.77 -3.57
C TYR A 12 -5.05 8.29 -3.52
N LYS A 13 -5.21 8.90 -2.34
CA LYS A 13 -5.30 10.36 -2.18
C LYS A 13 -4.23 11.18 -2.93
N THR A 14 -2.99 10.66 -3.02
CA THR A 14 -1.85 11.39 -3.59
C THR A 14 -1.49 10.92 -5.00
N GLY A 15 -2.16 9.91 -5.58
CA GLY A 15 -1.82 9.44 -6.91
C GLY A 15 -2.46 8.12 -7.33
N ILE A 16 -1.84 7.47 -8.31
CA ILE A 16 -2.29 6.20 -8.89
C ILE A 16 -1.15 5.20 -8.83
N MET A 17 -1.43 3.99 -8.35
CA MET A 17 -0.49 2.87 -8.34
C MET A 17 -0.93 1.85 -9.38
N MET A 18 -0.08 1.57 -10.35
CA MET A 18 -0.32 0.59 -11.39
C MET A 18 0.24 -0.76 -10.92
N VAL A 19 -0.60 -1.79 -10.90
CA VAL A 19 -0.25 -3.11 -10.36
C VAL A 19 -0.68 -4.21 -11.32
N ASN A 20 0.09 -5.31 -11.29
CA ASN A 20 -0.14 -6.51 -12.09
C ASN A 20 -0.75 -7.66 -11.27
N ARG A 21 -1.38 -7.33 -10.15
CA ARG A 21 -1.95 -8.30 -9.20
C ARG A 21 -3.44 -8.04 -8.97
N LEU A 22 -4.16 -9.11 -8.67
CA LEU A 22 -5.58 -9.09 -8.34
C LEU A 22 -5.83 -8.84 -6.85
N ASP A 23 -4.84 -9.15 -6.01
CA ASP A 23 -4.89 -8.94 -4.57
C ASP A 23 -5.14 -7.47 -4.22
N GLU A 24 -5.76 -7.24 -3.06
CA GLU A 24 -6.00 -5.89 -2.54
C GLU A 24 -4.88 -5.47 -1.58
N PRO A 25 -4.50 -4.18 -1.58
CA PRO A 25 -3.52 -3.69 -0.62
C PRO A 25 -4.09 -3.81 0.80
N LEU A 26 -3.31 -4.38 1.71
CA LEU A 26 -3.70 -4.57 3.11
C LEU A 26 -3.28 -3.41 4.01
N TYR A 27 -2.37 -2.55 3.55
CA TYR A 27 -1.85 -1.45 4.36
C TYR A 27 -1.87 -0.13 3.59
N GLN A 28 -2.01 0.97 4.31
CA GLN A 28 -1.87 2.31 3.76
C GLN A 28 -1.01 3.17 4.67
N CYS A 29 -0.14 4.01 4.11
CA CYS A 29 0.54 5.03 4.92
C CYS A 29 -0.42 6.17 5.26
N ARG A 30 -0.39 6.66 6.50
CA ARG A 30 -1.17 7.85 6.90
C ARG A 30 -0.59 9.16 6.38
N SER A 31 0.70 9.19 6.03
CA SER A 31 1.38 10.40 5.56
C SER A 31 1.42 10.54 4.05
N CYS A 32 1.91 9.52 3.32
CA CYS A 32 1.94 9.57 1.85
C CYS A 32 0.68 8.98 1.20
N TYR A 33 -0.23 8.41 1.97
CA TYR A 33 -1.46 7.76 1.50
C TYR A 33 -1.24 6.62 0.51
N LYS A 34 0.01 6.21 0.28
CA LYS A 34 0.33 5.12 -0.62
C LYS A 34 -0.16 3.79 -0.02
N PRO A 35 -0.91 2.98 -0.78
CA PRO A 35 -1.22 1.62 -0.41
C PRO A 35 -0.01 0.72 -0.56
N PHE A 36 0.08 -0.29 0.31
CA PHE A 36 1.11 -1.32 0.31
C PHE A 36 0.44 -2.69 0.47
N PHE A 37 1.05 -3.69 -0.17
CA PHE A 37 0.66 -5.09 -0.02
C PHE A 37 1.42 -5.75 1.14
N ASP A 38 0.93 -6.89 1.61
CA ASP A 38 1.53 -7.61 2.74
C ASP A 38 2.99 -8.04 2.50
N ASP A 39 3.34 -8.29 1.24
CA ASP A 39 4.69 -8.66 0.81
C ASP A 39 5.62 -7.45 0.60
N GLU A 40 5.09 -6.23 0.53
CA GLU A 40 5.86 -5.00 0.33
C GLU A 40 6.22 -4.28 1.63
N VAL A 41 5.63 -4.73 2.74
CA VAL A 41 5.81 -4.06 4.02
C VAL A 41 6.91 -4.70 4.85
N ILE A 42 7.65 -3.84 5.57
CA ILE A 42 8.73 -4.28 6.45
C ILE A 42 8.24 -4.19 7.88
N VAL A 43 8.29 -5.31 8.59
CA VAL A 43 8.07 -5.34 10.04
C VAL A 43 9.35 -4.85 10.70
N GLY A 44 9.33 -3.65 11.27
CA GLY A 44 10.50 -3.10 11.94
C GLY A 44 10.88 -3.94 13.16
N ASN A 45 12.15 -4.38 13.23
CA ASN A 45 12.68 -5.24 14.30
C ASN A 45 12.47 -4.69 15.72
N PHE A 46 12.27 -3.38 15.89
CA PHE A 46 12.32 -2.73 17.20
C PHE A 46 10.95 -2.47 17.84
N LEU A 47 9.87 -2.40 17.06
CA LEU A 47 8.61 -1.79 17.52
C LEU A 47 7.34 -2.57 17.16
N ALA A 48 7.47 -3.78 16.60
CA ALA A 48 6.34 -4.65 16.23
C ALA A 48 5.23 -3.98 15.38
N HIS A 49 5.57 -2.86 14.75
CA HIS A 49 4.71 -2.13 13.85
C HIS A 49 5.29 -2.13 12.44
N ILE A 50 4.39 -2.02 11.48
CA ILE A 50 4.71 -2.08 10.06
C ILE A 50 5.05 -0.66 9.61
N GLU A 51 6.25 -0.47 9.08
CA GLU A 51 6.76 0.84 8.70
C GLU A 51 6.64 1.07 7.19
N CYS A 52 6.34 2.32 6.82
CA CYS A 52 6.31 2.72 5.42
C CYS A 52 7.75 2.87 4.90
N PRO A 53 8.18 2.12 3.88
CA PRO A 53 9.56 2.19 3.38
C PRO A 53 9.92 3.55 2.76
N HIS A 54 8.92 4.37 2.42
CA HIS A 54 9.13 5.69 1.83
C HIS A 54 9.14 6.82 2.87
N CYS A 55 8.42 6.67 3.99
CA CYS A 55 8.21 7.75 4.96
C CYS A 55 8.72 7.44 6.36
N GLY A 56 9.04 6.18 6.67
CA GLY A 56 9.35 5.72 8.04
C GLY A 56 8.17 5.76 9.01
N ASN A 57 7.01 6.27 8.60
CA ASN A 57 5.82 6.32 9.45
C ASN A 57 5.08 4.99 9.48
N ALA A 58 4.39 4.75 10.59
CA ALA A 58 3.54 3.58 10.77
C ALA A 58 2.46 3.48 9.67
N LEU A 59 2.34 2.29 9.11
CA LEU A 59 1.27 1.91 8.20
C LEU A 59 0.01 1.56 8.99
N ARG A 60 -1.15 1.99 8.49
CA ARG A 60 -2.45 1.53 8.99
C ARG A 60 -2.89 0.31 8.18
N LYS A 61 -3.65 -0.58 8.80
CA LYS A 61 -4.30 -1.69 8.10
C LYS A 61 -5.54 -1.17 7.35
N ILE A 62 -5.72 -1.60 6.12
CA ILE A 62 -6.94 -1.39 5.34
C ILE A 62 -7.87 -2.55 5.67
N THR A 63 -9.07 -2.22 6.10
CA THR A 63 -10.14 -3.20 6.38
C THR A 63 -11.44 -2.69 5.76
N GLU A 64 -12.48 -3.51 5.72
CA GLU A 64 -13.81 -3.08 5.26
C GLU A 64 -14.34 -1.88 6.08
N SER A 65 -14.00 -1.82 7.37
CA SER A 65 -14.38 -0.72 8.26
C SER A 65 -13.54 0.54 8.06
N GLU A 66 -12.28 0.40 7.63
CA GLU A 66 -11.38 1.52 7.34
C GLU A 66 -10.82 1.40 5.91
N PRO A 67 -11.63 1.72 4.88
CA PRO A 67 -11.28 1.50 3.49
C PRO A 67 -10.12 2.39 3.04
N LEU A 68 -9.55 2.09 1.87
CA LEU A 68 -8.47 2.86 1.27
C LEU A 68 -8.84 4.35 1.15
N ILE A 69 -7.98 5.24 1.63
CA ILE A 69 -8.21 6.69 1.52
C ILE A 69 -7.90 7.11 0.08
N THR A 70 -8.94 7.48 -0.66
CA THR A 70 -8.88 7.84 -2.09
C THR A 70 -9.19 9.30 -2.37
N LYS A 71 -9.71 10.07 -1.39
CA LYS A 71 -10.03 11.50 -1.49
C LYS A 71 -9.60 12.24 -0.23
#